data_AF-A0A240EGT8-F1
#
_entry.id   AF-A0A240EGT8-F1
#
_cell.length_a   1.000
_cell.length_b   1.000
_cell.length_c   1.000
_cell.angle_alpha   90.00
_cell.angle_beta   90.00
_cell.angle_gamma   90.00
#
_symmetry.space_group_name_H-M   'P 1'
#
loop_
_entity.id
_entity.type
_entity.pdbx_description
1 polymer ?
#
loop_
_entity_poly.entity_id
_entity_poly.type
_entity_poly.pdbx_seq_one_letter_code
_entity_poly.pdbx_strand_id
1 'polypeptide(L)'
;MALPTLIEDKDKTWIFKVITQTPEPELNACLMGFFLGSGMSTLEICRVQVRDIVKKNGQLAKCFTVKGEVSRDFYLSNIKLQNLIKSYIEKRKKDGDHPDLYNGFDEDEPFFKRSNGEHFKIKRRTTEKGNTTYHCNALNEHIKRLLADAGIEQPSILSGRRTFAVRLKRHGVDVPTIHLMLGNS
;
A
#
# COMPACT_ATOMS: atom_id res chain seq x y z
N MET A 1 -5.03 22.74 11.94
CA MET A 1 -4.42 21.39 12.02
C MET A 1 -3.01 21.48 11.45
N ALA A 2 -2.02 20.87 12.10
CA ALA A 2 -0.69 20.74 11.52
C ALA A 2 -0.74 19.84 10.27
N LEU A 3 0.09 20.14 9.27
CA LEU A 3 0.20 19.29 8.08
C LEU A 3 0.76 17.91 8.47
N PRO A 4 0.23 16.80 7.91
CA PRO A 4 0.75 15.45 8.21
C PRO A 4 2.25 15.37 7.94
N THR A 5 3.06 14.75 8.79
CA THR A 5 4.53 14.70 8.65
C THR A 5 4.98 14.34 7.23
N LEU A 6 5.92 15.09 6.67
CA LEU A 6 6.52 14.79 5.37
C LEU A 6 7.68 13.82 5.58
N ILE A 7 7.70 12.70 4.86
CA ILE A 7 8.76 11.69 4.98
C ILE A 7 9.82 11.99 3.92
N GLU A 8 10.97 12.54 4.35
CA GLU A 8 12.07 12.88 3.46
C GLU A 8 12.85 11.62 3.03
N ASP A 9 13.72 11.74 2.02
CA ASP A 9 14.45 10.57 1.48
C ASP A 9 15.39 9.91 2.52
N LYS A 10 15.96 10.69 3.43
CA LYS A 10 16.74 10.17 4.56
C LYS A 10 15.88 9.31 5.49
N ASP A 11 14.67 9.78 5.81
CA ASP A 11 13.75 9.13 6.72
C ASP A 11 13.21 7.85 6.07
N LYS A 12 12.89 7.92 4.78
CA LYS A 12 12.52 6.75 3.98
C LYS A 12 13.60 5.67 4.04
N THR A 13 14.86 6.02 3.81
CA THR A 13 15.97 5.06 3.86
C THR A 13 16.08 4.41 5.23
N TRP A 14 15.93 5.21 6.30
CA TRP A 14 15.93 4.72 7.67
C TRP A 14 14.72 3.82 7.99
N ILE A 15 13.50 4.20 7.58
CA ILE A 15 12.28 3.39 7.73
C ILE A 15 12.50 2.00 7.13
N PHE A 16 12.99 1.92 5.89
CA PHE A 16 13.24 0.62 5.24
C PHE A 16 14.32 -0.19 5.97
N LYS A 17 15.33 0.47 6.56
CA LYS A 17 16.32 -0.20 7.40
C LYS A 17 15.69 -0.77 8.67
N VAL A 18 14.87 0.01 9.38
CA VAL A 18 14.17 -0.45 10.59
C VAL A 18 13.22 -1.61 10.29
N ILE A 19 12.51 -1.54 9.16
CA ILE A 19 11.61 -2.62 8.71
C ILE A 19 12.34 -3.97 8.60
N THR A 20 13.62 -4.01 8.23
CA THR A 20 14.38 -5.28 8.18
C THR A 20 14.46 -6.01 9.53
N GLN A 21 14.26 -5.29 10.64
CA GLN A 21 14.29 -5.81 12.01
C GLN A 21 12.88 -6.12 12.55
N THR A 22 11.83 -5.86 11.76
CA THR A 22 10.45 -6.11 12.17
C THR A 22 10.03 -7.54 11.85
N PRO A 23 9.03 -8.10 12.55
CA PRO A 23 8.39 -9.34 12.13
C PRO A 23 7.79 -9.17 10.73
N GLU A 24 7.97 -10.16 9.85
CA GLU A 24 7.46 -10.14 8.47
C GLU A 24 8.05 -8.98 7.62
N PRO A 25 9.38 -8.86 7.52
CA PRO A 25 10.03 -7.68 6.94
C PRO A 25 9.67 -7.46 5.47
N GLU A 26 9.48 -8.51 4.67
CA GLU A 26 9.11 -8.39 3.25
C GLU A 26 7.67 -7.87 3.08
N LEU A 27 6.73 -8.33 3.91
CA LEU A 27 5.36 -7.80 3.95
C LEU A 27 5.38 -6.30 4.31
N ASN A 28 6.08 -5.95 5.39
CA ASN A 28 6.15 -4.58 5.88
C ASN A 28 6.84 -3.64 4.88
N ALA A 29 7.90 -4.10 4.24
CA ALA A 29 8.61 -3.34 3.21
C ALA A 29 7.72 -3.14 1.97
N CYS A 30 6.99 -4.16 1.54
CA CYS A 30 6.03 -4.04 0.45
C CYS A 30 4.90 -3.06 0.78
N LEU A 31 4.26 -3.19 1.96
CA LEU A 31 3.24 -2.26 2.45
C LEU A 31 3.74 -0.81 2.49
N MET A 32 4.93 -0.58 3.06
CA MET A 32 5.53 0.76 3.13
C MET A 32 5.88 1.29 1.73
N GLY A 33 6.31 0.40 0.82
CA GLY A 33 6.53 0.69 -0.59
C GLY A 33 5.29 1.23 -1.28
N PHE A 34 4.13 0.57 -1.11
CA PHE A 34 2.86 1.08 -1.60
C PHE A 34 2.50 2.40 -0.92
N PHE A 35 2.53 2.45 0.41
CA PHE A 35 2.15 3.63 1.20
C PHE A 35 2.89 4.91 0.79
N LEU A 36 4.19 4.82 0.52
CA LEU A 36 5.01 5.97 0.11
C LEU A 36 5.10 6.18 -1.41
N GLY A 37 4.83 5.12 -2.18
CA GLY A 37 5.16 5.04 -3.61
C GLY A 37 3.97 5.06 -4.56
N SER A 38 2.74 4.84 -4.09
CA SER A 38 1.55 4.75 -4.95
C SER A 38 0.55 5.89 -4.78
N GLY A 39 0.68 6.69 -3.73
CA GLY A 39 -0.34 7.70 -3.38
C GLY A 39 -1.68 7.09 -2.97
N MET A 40 -1.76 5.76 -2.74
CA MET A 40 -2.98 5.11 -2.28
C MET A 40 -3.25 5.40 -0.81
N SER A 41 -4.54 5.47 -0.44
CA SER A 41 -4.94 5.41 0.96
C SER A 41 -4.73 4.00 1.53
N THR A 42 -4.67 3.87 2.85
CA THR A 42 -4.62 2.55 3.49
C THR A 42 -5.84 1.69 3.16
N LEU A 43 -7.02 2.29 2.97
CA LEU A 43 -8.21 1.57 2.53
C LEU A 43 -8.03 0.99 1.12
N GLU A 44 -7.47 1.78 0.21
CA GLU A 44 -7.17 1.34 -1.16
C GLU A 44 -6.11 0.23 -1.18
N ILE A 45 -5.02 0.39 -0.41
CA ILE A 45 -3.99 -0.65 -0.24
C ILE A 45 -4.61 -1.96 0.27
N CYS A 46 -5.54 -1.86 1.21
CA CYS A 46 -6.24 -3.03 1.78
C CYS A 46 -7.18 -3.72 0.77
N ARG A 47 -7.61 -3.02 -0.29
CA ARG A 47 -8.50 -3.55 -1.34
C ARG A 47 -7.74 -4.17 -2.51
N VAL A 48 -6.41 -4.05 -2.55
CA VAL A 48 -5.58 -4.66 -3.59
C VAL A 48 -5.68 -6.18 -3.48
N GLN A 49 -6.09 -6.81 -4.58
CA GLN A 49 -6.19 -8.26 -4.71
C GLN A 49 -4.98 -8.83 -5.45
N VAL A 50 -4.80 -10.14 -5.37
CA VAL A 50 -3.72 -10.85 -6.08
C VAL A 50 -3.78 -10.59 -7.58
N ARG A 51 -4.98 -10.68 -8.20
CA ARG A 51 -5.17 -10.42 -9.64
C ARG A 51 -4.79 -9.02 -10.10
N ASP A 52 -4.79 -8.04 -9.19
CA ASP A 52 -4.41 -6.67 -9.48
C ASP A 52 -2.87 -6.56 -9.64
N ILE A 53 -2.09 -7.47 -9.04
CA ILE A 53 -0.62 -7.38 -8.96
C ILE A 53 0.09 -8.49 -9.74
N VAL A 54 -0.39 -9.72 -9.65
CA VAL A 54 0.24 -10.91 -10.21
C VAL A 54 -0.60 -11.43 -11.35
N LYS A 55 0.02 -11.99 -12.38
CA LYS A 55 -0.65 -12.71 -13.48
C LYS A 55 -0.50 -14.22 -13.27
N LYS A 56 -1.33 -15.03 -13.96
CA LYS A 56 -1.23 -16.50 -13.94
C LYS A 56 0.18 -17.03 -14.21
N ASN A 57 0.93 -16.39 -15.11
CA ASN A 57 2.32 -16.75 -15.44
C ASN A 57 3.37 -16.27 -14.41
N GLY A 58 2.96 -15.72 -13.28
CA GLY A 58 3.85 -15.19 -12.23
C GLY A 58 4.47 -13.81 -12.52
N GLN A 59 4.23 -13.23 -13.69
CA GLN A 59 4.67 -11.87 -14.00
C GLN A 59 3.81 -10.84 -13.25
N LEU A 60 4.41 -9.67 -12.98
CA LEU A 60 3.66 -8.56 -12.41
C LEU A 60 2.77 -7.89 -13.46
N ALA A 61 1.60 -7.42 -13.03
CA ALA A 61 0.73 -6.56 -13.83
C ALA A 61 1.46 -5.23 -14.12
N LYS A 62 1.28 -4.70 -15.35
CA LYS A 62 1.83 -3.40 -15.73
C LYS A 62 1.04 -2.25 -15.09
N CYS A 63 -0.27 -2.44 -14.97
CA CYS A 63 -1.20 -1.52 -14.35
C CYS A 63 -2.41 -2.26 -13.80
N PHE A 64 -3.11 -1.64 -12.86
CA PHE A 64 -4.39 -2.13 -12.34
C PHE A 64 -5.25 -0.97 -11.83
N THR A 65 -6.54 -1.21 -11.70
CA THR A 65 -7.48 -0.19 -11.22
C THR A 65 -7.52 -0.16 -9.69
N VAL A 66 -7.27 1.02 -9.11
CA VAL A 66 -7.39 1.27 -7.68
C VAL A 66 -8.86 1.47 -7.33
N LYS A 67 -9.38 0.60 -6.45
CA LYS A 67 -10.77 0.58 -6.00
C LYS A 67 -10.98 1.56 -4.85
N GLY A 68 -10.94 2.86 -5.14
CA GLY A 68 -11.16 3.97 -4.20
C GLY A 68 -12.60 4.50 -4.19
N GLU A 69 -12.78 5.73 -3.69
CA GLU A 69 -13.98 6.54 -3.98
C GLU A 69 -14.00 6.97 -5.46
N VAL A 70 -12.82 7.30 -5.99
CA VAL A 70 -12.59 7.55 -7.40
C VAL A 70 -11.74 6.42 -7.96
N SER A 71 -12.29 5.70 -8.94
CA SER A 71 -11.56 4.67 -9.69
C SER A 71 -10.48 5.33 -10.56
N ARG A 72 -9.25 4.84 -10.43
CA ARG A 72 -8.11 5.31 -11.25
C ARG A 72 -7.16 4.18 -11.55
N ASP A 73 -6.43 4.29 -12.65
CA ASP A 73 -5.39 3.33 -12.99
C ASP A 73 -4.09 3.66 -12.25
N PHE A 74 -3.49 2.64 -11.65
CA PHE A 74 -2.16 2.69 -11.11
C PHE A 74 -1.20 1.93 -12.01
N TYR A 75 -0.17 2.61 -12.48
CA TYR A 75 0.88 2.02 -13.30
C TYR A 75 2.04 1.57 -12.41
N LEU A 76 2.35 0.27 -12.43
CA LEU A 76 3.43 -0.32 -11.66
C LEU A 76 4.77 -0.12 -12.39
N SER A 77 5.17 1.13 -12.61
CA SER A 77 6.40 1.49 -13.33
C SER A 77 7.64 1.58 -12.42
N ASN A 78 7.44 1.77 -11.12
CA ASN A 78 8.53 1.95 -10.18
C ASN A 78 9.26 0.62 -9.90
N ILE A 79 10.50 0.51 -10.39
CA ILE A 79 11.35 -0.69 -10.26
C ILE A 79 11.59 -1.06 -8.78
N LYS A 80 11.75 -0.07 -7.89
CA LYS A 80 11.94 -0.35 -6.45
C LYS A 80 10.69 -0.98 -5.86
N LEU A 81 9.50 -0.49 -6.22
CA LEU A 81 8.24 -1.08 -5.77
C LEU A 81 8.04 -2.49 -6.35
N GLN A 82 8.36 -2.70 -7.63
CA GLN A 82 8.31 -4.03 -8.23
C GLN A 82 9.24 -5.03 -7.52
N ASN A 83 10.43 -4.60 -7.12
CA ASN A 83 11.35 -5.47 -6.38
C ASN A 83 10.81 -5.82 -4.98
N LEU A 84 10.24 -4.85 -4.27
CA LEU A 84 9.58 -5.11 -2.98
C LEU A 84 8.40 -6.09 -3.11
N ILE A 85 7.61 -5.96 -4.18
CA ILE A 85 6.52 -6.88 -4.51
C ILE A 85 7.07 -8.29 -4.75
N LYS A 86 8.13 -8.44 -5.55
CA LYS A 86 8.75 -9.74 -5.83
C LYS A 86 9.27 -10.42 -4.56
N SER A 87 10.03 -9.68 -3.74
CA SER A 87 10.55 -10.21 -2.46
C SER A 87 9.42 -10.63 -1.52
N TYR A 88 8.33 -9.89 -1.46
CA TYR A 88 7.15 -10.28 -0.68
C TYR A 88 6.46 -11.53 -1.24
N ILE A 89 6.26 -11.61 -2.56
CA ILE A 89 5.66 -12.78 -3.23
C ILE A 89 6.45 -14.05 -2.94
N GLU A 90 7.78 -13.99 -2.94
CA GLU A 90 8.66 -15.13 -2.65
C GLU A 90 8.48 -15.67 -1.22
N LYS A 91 8.10 -14.81 -0.27
CA LYS A 91 7.90 -15.16 1.15
C LYS A 91 6.45 -15.39 1.53
N ARG A 92 5.50 -14.85 0.76
CA ARG A 92 4.07 -15.02 0.99
C ARG A 92 3.73 -16.50 0.83
N LYS A 93 3.04 -17.06 1.84
CA LYS A 93 2.52 -18.43 1.78
C LYS A 93 1.64 -18.59 0.53
N LYS A 94 1.92 -19.63 -0.26
CA LYS A 94 1.08 -20.02 -1.39
C LYS A 94 -0.24 -20.62 -0.90
N ASP A 95 -1.31 -20.35 -1.62
CA ASP A 95 -2.66 -20.83 -1.32
C ASP A 95 -2.87 -22.26 -1.85
N GLY A 96 -2.07 -22.70 -2.84
CA GLY A 96 -2.03 -24.08 -3.32
C GLY A 96 -1.16 -24.26 -4.57
N ASP A 97 -1.30 -25.43 -5.21
CA ASP A 97 -0.66 -25.79 -6.48
C ASP A 97 -1.74 -26.27 -7.47
N HIS A 98 -2.46 -25.32 -8.06
CA HIS A 98 -3.53 -25.57 -9.02
C HIS A 98 -3.38 -24.63 -10.24
N PRO A 99 -3.63 -25.09 -11.48
CA PRO A 99 -3.43 -24.29 -12.69
C PRO A 99 -4.22 -22.98 -12.76
N ASP A 100 -5.35 -22.91 -12.06
CA ASP A 100 -6.18 -21.69 -12.01
C ASP A 100 -5.63 -20.62 -11.06
N LEU A 101 -4.70 -20.98 -10.19
CA LEU A 101 -4.07 -20.04 -9.28
C LEU A 101 -3.10 -19.11 -10.01
N TYR A 102 -3.00 -17.90 -9.47
CA TYR A 102 -2.12 -16.87 -9.97
C TYR A 102 -0.72 -17.07 -9.41
N ASN A 103 0.03 -18.01 -10.00
CA ASN A 103 1.33 -18.45 -9.49
C ASN A 103 1.27 -19.05 -8.07
N GLY A 104 0.22 -19.84 -7.81
CA GLY A 104 -0.04 -20.46 -6.51
C GLY A 104 -0.77 -19.57 -5.51
N PHE A 105 -1.35 -18.45 -5.96
CA PHE A 105 -2.19 -17.57 -5.16
C PHE A 105 -3.63 -17.52 -5.67
N ASP A 106 -4.60 -17.41 -4.76
CA ASP A 106 -6.01 -17.18 -5.13
C ASP A 106 -6.17 -15.75 -5.67
N GLU A 107 -6.88 -15.59 -6.78
CA GLU A 107 -6.98 -14.33 -7.50
C GLU A 107 -7.81 -13.25 -6.77
N ASP A 108 -8.82 -13.70 -6.02
CA ASP A 108 -9.81 -12.86 -5.35
C ASP A 108 -9.37 -12.46 -3.93
N GLU A 109 -8.34 -13.11 -3.42
CA GLU A 109 -7.85 -12.85 -2.08
C GLU A 109 -7.08 -11.52 -1.94
N PRO A 110 -7.03 -10.97 -0.72
CA PRO A 110 -6.17 -9.83 -0.42
C PRO A 110 -4.71 -10.12 -0.77
N PHE A 111 -4.08 -9.16 -1.45
CA PHE A 111 -2.67 -9.28 -1.82
C PHE A 111 -1.78 -9.31 -0.56
N PHE A 112 -2.06 -8.43 0.41
CA PHE A 112 -1.35 -8.36 1.68
C PHE A 112 -1.94 -9.33 2.72
N LYS A 113 -1.23 -10.44 2.93
CA LYS A 113 -1.48 -11.44 3.95
C LYS A 113 -0.29 -11.52 4.90
N ARG A 114 -0.58 -11.80 6.16
CA ARG A 114 0.40 -12.19 7.17
C ARG A 114 0.79 -13.66 6.98
N SER A 115 1.95 -14.02 7.52
CA SER A 115 2.53 -15.36 7.60
C SER A 115 1.59 -16.39 8.24
N ASN A 116 0.77 -15.97 9.20
CA ASN A 116 -0.28 -16.79 9.82
C ASN A 116 -1.53 -17.00 8.91
N GLY A 117 -1.55 -16.41 7.71
CA GLY A 117 -2.67 -16.49 6.76
C GLY A 117 -3.75 -15.41 6.95
N GLU A 118 -3.69 -14.62 8.03
CA GLU A 118 -4.62 -13.51 8.24
C GLU A 118 -4.33 -12.32 7.32
N HIS A 119 -5.30 -11.43 7.18
CA HIS A 119 -5.18 -10.19 6.40
C HIS A 119 -5.83 -9.02 7.15
N PHE A 120 -5.49 -7.81 6.73
CA PHE A 120 -6.08 -6.60 7.29
C PHE A 120 -7.55 -6.50 6.89
N LYS A 121 -8.45 -6.43 7.88
CA LYS A 121 -9.90 -6.40 7.64
C LYS A 121 -10.43 -4.98 7.49
N ILE A 122 -11.23 -4.75 6.45
CA ILE A 122 -12.01 -3.54 6.28
C ILE A 122 -13.27 -3.62 7.14
N LYS A 123 -13.50 -2.61 7.96
CA LYS A 123 -14.69 -2.49 8.82
C LYS A 123 -15.64 -1.43 8.28
N ARG A 124 -16.92 -1.75 8.25
CA ARG A 124 -18.01 -0.82 7.94
C ARG A 124 -18.41 -0.07 9.23
N ARG A 125 -18.52 1.26 9.15
CA ARG A 125 -19.01 2.12 10.23
C ARG A 125 -20.14 2.99 9.70
N THR A 126 -21.32 2.86 10.30
CA THR A 126 -22.44 3.76 10.05
C THR A 126 -22.39 4.90 11.05
N THR A 127 -22.44 6.14 10.55
CA THR A 127 -22.50 7.34 11.39
C THR A 127 -23.93 7.53 11.94
N GLU A 128 -24.08 8.31 13.00
CA GLU A 128 -25.40 8.65 13.57
C GLU A 128 -26.34 9.32 12.56
N LYS A 129 -25.78 9.99 11.54
CA LYS A 129 -26.51 10.60 10.41
C LYS A 129 -26.86 9.60 9.29
N GLY A 130 -26.65 8.30 9.48
CA GLY A 130 -26.96 7.24 8.51
C GLY A 130 -25.91 6.99 7.42
N ASN A 131 -24.88 7.83 7.31
CA ASN A 131 -23.83 7.64 6.30
C ASN A 131 -22.97 6.42 6.63
N THR A 132 -22.77 5.54 5.64
CA THR A 132 -21.89 4.37 5.73
C THR A 132 -20.48 4.72 5.27
N THR A 133 -19.49 4.42 6.11
CA THR A 133 -18.07 4.64 5.83
C THR A 133 -17.28 3.34 6.03
N TYR A 134 -16.15 3.19 5.34
CA TYR A 134 -15.30 2.01 5.44
C TYR A 134 -13.91 2.40 5.94
N HIS A 135 -13.36 1.61 6.88
CA HIS A 135 -12.09 1.91 7.53
C HIS A 135 -11.25 0.65 7.68
N CYS A 136 -9.93 0.76 7.52
CA CYS A 136 -9.00 -0.32 7.80
C CYS A 136 -8.13 0.01 9.02
N ASN A 137 -8.73 -0.04 10.23
CA ASN A 137 -8.06 0.35 11.47
C ASN A 137 -6.80 -0.49 11.75
N ALA A 138 -6.84 -1.79 11.43
CA ALA A 138 -5.69 -2.66 11.64
C ALA A 138 -4.48 -2.23 10.80
N LEU A 139 -4.67 -1.90 9.52
CA LEU A 139 -3.59 -1.42 8.67
C LEU A 139 -3.16 -0.01 9.04
N ASN A 140 -4.10 0.86 9.44
CA ASN A 140 -3.80 2.21 9.90
C ASN A 140 -2.84 2.19 11.09
N GLU A 141 -3.16 1.40 12.13
CA GLU A 141 -2.31 1.29 13.31
C GLU A 141 -0.99 0.57 13.00
N HIS A 142 -1.01 -0.40 12.09
CA HIS A 142 0.23 -1.08 11.66
C HIS A 142 1.20 -0.11 10.96
N ILE A 143 0.71 0.72 10.02
CA ILE A 143 1.54 1.74 9.35
C ILE A 143 2.03 2.80 10.35
N LYS A 144 1.17 3.29 11.23
CA LYS A 144 1.58 4.26 12.26
C LYS A 144 2.68 3.69 13.15
N ARG A 145 2.59 2.42 13.55
CA ARG A 145 3.62 1.75 14.34
C ARG A 145 4.94 1.66 13.58
N LEU A 146 4.93 1.21 12.33
CA LEU A 146 6.15 1.17 11.50
C LEU A 146 6.83 2.54 11.36
N LEU A 147 6.04 3.61 11.24
CA LEU A 147 6.56 4.98 11.21
C LEU A 147 7.11 5.40 12.58
N ALA A 148 6.41 5.10 13.68
CA ALA A 148 6.84 5.41 15.03
C ALA A 148 8.15 4.69 15.40
N ASP A 149 8.24 3.40 15.09
CA ASP A 149 9.43 2.57 15.33
C ASP A 149 10.65 3.08 14.55
N ALA A 150 10.41 3.73 13.41
CA ALA A 150 11.43 4.41 12.63
C ALA A 150 11.76 5.84 13.11
N GLY A 151 11.17 6.29 14.21
CA GLY A 151 11.44 7.61 14.80
C GLY A 151 10.72 8.78 14.12
N ILE A 152 9.67 8.52 13.33
CA ILE A 152 8.85 9.59 12.76
C ILE A 152 8.01 10.24 13.85
N GLU A 153 8.29 11.50 14.14
CA GLU A 153 7.49 12.31 15.05
C GLU A 153 6.07 12.52 14.46
N GLN A 154 5.05 12.20 15.26
CA GLN A 154 3.63 12.28 14.90
C GLN A 154 3.25 11.43 13.66
N PRO A 155 3.34 10.09 13.76
CA PRO A 155 3.06 9.19 12.65
C PRO A 155 1.60 9.33 12.18
N SER A 156 1.41 9.56 10.88
CA SER A 156 0.10 9.74 10.28
C SER A 156 -0.07 8.95 8.99
N ILE A 157 -1.24 8.35 8.80
CA ILE A 157 -1.62 7.65 7.56
C ILE A 157 -1.78 8.61 6.36
N LEU A 158 -1.86 9.92 6.61
CA LEU A 158 -1.90 10.93 5.54
C LEU A 158 -0.50 11.29 5.03
N SER A 159 0.55 10.95 5.79
CA SER A 159 1.96 11.24 5.46
C SER A 159 2.39 10.61 4.14
N GLY A 160 1.91 9.40 3.83
CA GLY A 160 2.26 8.70 2.59
C GLY A 160 1.77 9.45 1.35
N ARG A 161 0.47 9.78 1.31
CA ARG A 161 -0.14 10.57 0.23
C ARG A 161 0.50 11.95 0.09
N ARG A 162 0.74 12.65 1.21
CA ARG A 162 1.45 13.94 1.21
C ARG A 162 2.85 13.81 0.63
N THR A 163 3.61 12.82 1.08
CA THR A 163 4.98 12.55 0.62
C THR A 163 5.01 12.25 -0.87
N PHE A 164 4.09 11.42 -1.35
CA PHE A 164 3.95 11.12 -2.78
C PHE A 164 3.68 12.40 -3.60
N ALA A 165 2.69 13.20 -3.19
CA ALA A 165 2.31 14.44 -3.85
C ALA A 165 3.47 15.46 -3.91
N VAL A 166 4.14 15.69 -2.79
CA VAL A 166 5.28 16.62 -2.70
C VAL A 166 6.43 16.15 -3.58
N ARG A 167 6.72 14.84 -3.63
CA ARG A 167 7.77 14.30 -4.52
C ARG A 167 7.43 14.52 -5.99
N LEU A 168 6.21 14.22 -6.42
CA LEU A 168 5.78 14.48 -7.79
C LEU A 168 5.90 15.96 -8.14
N LYS A 169 5.49 16.85 -7.23
CA LYS A 169 5.63 18.29 -7.41
C LYS A 169 7.09 18.73 -7.53
N ARG A 170 7.99 18.18 -6.71
CA ARG A 170 9.45 18.41 -6.79
C ARG A 170 10.04 17.91 -8.11
N HIS A 171 9.45 16.89 -8.73
CA HIS A 171 9.81 16.38 -10.06
C HIS A 171 9.14 17.13 -11.23
N GLY A 172 8.46 18.26 -10.96
CA GLY A 172 7.87 19.10 -12.01
C GLY A 172 6.51 18.62 -12.52
N VAL A 173 5.88 17.63 -11.90
CA VAL A 173 4.52 17.22 -12.24
C VAL A 173 3.53 18.34 -11.86
N ASP A 174 2.60 18.63 -12.75
CA ASP A 174 1.58 19.66 -12.56
C ASP A 174 0.54 19.23 -11.50
N VAL A 175 -0.08 20.22 -10.86
CA VAL A 175 -1.02 19.99 -9.75
C VAL A 175 -2.24 19.17 -10.20
N PRO A 176 -2.89 19.44 -11.35
CA PRO A 176 -4.00 18.62 -11.84
C PRO A 176 -3.65 17.14 -11.96
N THR A 177 -2.50 16.79 -12.55
CA THR A 177 -2.05 15.40 -12.66
C THR A 177 -1.79 14.77 -11.29
N ILE A 178 -1.23 15.52 -10.34
CA ILE A 178 -1.04 15.02 -8.97
C ILE A 178 -2.40 14.72 -8.31
N HIS A 179 -3.40 15.59 -8.46
CA HIS A 179 -4.75 15.34 -7.94
C HIS A 179 -5.38 14.10 -8.56
N LEU A 180 -5.25 13.92 -9.88
CA LEU A 180 -5.70 12.73 -10.58
C LEU A 180 -5.02 11.46 -10.06
N MET A 181 -3.70 11.48 -9.88
CA MET A 181 -2.93 10.34 -9.34
C MET A 181 -3.29 10.00 -7.89
N LEU A 182 -3.67 10.99 -7.09
CA LEU A 182 -4.17 10.79 -5.73
C LEU A 182 -5.63 10.30 -5.71
N GLY A 183 -6.39 10.47 -6.80
CA GLY A 183 -7.83 10.22 -6.82
C GLY A 183 -8.60 11.26 -6.01
N ASN A 184 -8.12 12.50 -5.97
CA ASN A 184 -8.87 13.62 -5.43
C ASN A 184 -9.84 14.11 -6.52
N SER A 185 -11.12 14.27 -6.19
CA SER A 185 -12.13 14.94 -7.03
C SER A 185 -11.95 16.46 -7.02
#